data_AF-A0A644VCG3-F1
#
_entry.id   AF-A0A644VCG3-F1
#
_cell.length_a   1.000
_cell.length_b   1.000
_cell.length_c   1.000
_cell.angle_alpha   90.00
_cell.angle_beta   90.00
_cell.angle_gamma   90.00
#
_symmetry.space_group_name_H-M   'P 1'
#
loop_
_entity.id
_entity.type
_entity.pdbx_description
1 polymer ?
#
loop_
_entity_poly.entity_id
_entity_poly.type
_entity_poly.pdbx_seq_one_letter_code
_entity_poly.pdbx_strand_id
1 'polypeptide(L)'
;MELDMKEWNAYVDFVSGGEWPIPRGFVSDYNNWLCRSVVGRALYFREKVEEAMTVLSTVVNIEPSMEKPNSGMGEVEHKILCMRDLAKIVWQLTENSDAALKFWDEAVRLCDMWPYNFNSVARGEISYGRLVMLWVAGKYDLVESQLKEMAASERFEMPEYNVNSYRYFAYKFRAETEYNAKNVHKAALIFEEAFKYYPMSVEARREETKAKAMTDMEERYNKFLQMSKTQYIQWEVVGEARGPVRG
;
A
#
# COMPACT_ATOMS: atom_id res chain seq x y z
N MET A 1 1.25 -3.58 -27.13
CA MET A 1 0.32 -2.53 -27.58
C MET A 1 1.06 -1.22 -27.45
N GLU A 2 1.34 -0.58 -28.56
CA GLU A 2 2.03 0.72 -28.59
C GLU A 2 0.95 1.81 -28.48
N LEU A 3 1.13 2.76 -27.55
CA LEU A 3 0.14 3.82 -27.30
C LEU A 3 0.28 4.88 -28.38
N ASP A 4 -0.82 5.34 -28.97
CA ASP A 4 -0.76 6.45 -29.93
C ASP A 4 -0.31 7.75 -29.23
N MET A 5 0.57 8.52 -29.88
CA MET A 5 1.11 9.76 -29.31
C MET A 5 0.03 10.83 -29.10
N LYS A 6 -1.04 10.82 -29.90
CA LYS A 6 -2.18 11.73 -29.67
C LYS A 6 -2.92 11.35 -28.39
N GLU A 7 -3.16 10.06 -28.16
CA GLU A 7 -3.77 9.56 -26.91
C GLU A 7 -2.87 9.86 -25.70
N TRP A 8 -1.57 9.59 -25.81
CA TRP A 8 -0.60 9.93 -24.77
C TRP A 8 -0.66 11.42 -24.38
N ASN A 9 -0.64 12.31 -25.37
CA ASN A 9 -0.70 13.75 -25.11
C ASN A 9 -2.02 14.14 -24.43
N ALA A 10 -3.15 13.54 -24.81
CA ALA A 10 -4.42 13.78 -24.13
C ALA A 10 -4.37 13.34 -22.66
N TYR A 11 -3.72 12.22 -22.34
CA TYR A 11 -3.53 11.77 -20.95
C TYR A 11 -2.61 12.70 -20.16
N VAL A 12 -1.50 13.14 -20.75
CA VAL A 12 -0.59 14.11 -20.14
C VAL A 12 -1.32 15.42 -19.84
N ASP A 13 -2.10 15.93 -20.80
CA ASP A 13 -2.89 17.15 -20.65
C ASP A 13 -3.91 17.03 -19.52
N PHE A 14 -4.59 15.88 -19.44
CA PHE A 14 -5.54 15.60 -18.38
C PHE A 14 -4.88 15.61 -17.00
N VAL A 15 -3.77 14.88 -16.81
CA VAL A 15 -3.10 14.79 -15.50
C VAL A 15 -2.37 16.07 -15.11
N SER A 16 -1.98 16.89 -16.09
CA SER A 16 -1.38 18.21 -15.86
C SER A 16 -2.39 19.33 -15.63
N GLY A 17 -3.69 19.04 -15.70
CA GLY A 17 -4.77 19.99 -15.38
C GLY A 17 -5.64 19.52 -14.20
N GLY A 18 -6.59 20.36 -13.79
CA GLY A 18 -7.55 20.07 -12.72
C GLY A 18 -7.14 20.58 -11.34
N GLU A 19 -7.78 20.05 -10.30
CA GLU A 19 -7.59 20.49 -8.89
C GLU A 19 -6.22 20.12 -8.33
N TRP A 20 -5.62 19.02 -8.81
CA TRP A 20 -4.31 18.52 -8.38
C TRP A 20 -3.40 18.23 -9.60
N PRO A 21 -2.91 19.28 -10.29
CA PRO A 21 -2.18 19.12 -11.53
C PRO A 21 -0.75 18.62 -11.28
N ILE A 22 -0.29 17.67 -12.11
CA ILE A 22 1.10 17.22 -12.11
C ILE A 22 1.89 18.06 -13.13
N PRO A 23 3.00 18.72 -12.75
CA PRO A 23 3.72 19.58 -13.68
C PRO A 23 4.24 18.80 -14.89
N ARG A 24 4.01 19.33 -16.09
CA ARG A 24 4.30 18.62 -17.36
C ARG A 24 5.72 18.07 -17.45
N GLY A 25 6.72 18.78 -16.91
CA GLY A 25 8.11 18.34 -16.91
C GLY A 25 8.36 16.99 -16.20
N PHE A 26 7.43 16.53 -15.36
CA PHE A 26 7.50 15.22 -14.70
C PHE A 26 6.81 14.09 -15.47
N VAL A 27 6.01 14.41 -16.50
CA VAL A 27 5.06 13.45 -17.10
C VAL A 27 5.03 13.44 -18.63
N SER A 28 5.71 14.37 -19.32
CA SER A 28 5.57 14.52 -20.77
C SER A 28 6.37 13.52 -21.61
N ASP A 29 7.49 12.99 -21.09
CA ASP A 29 8.37 12.11 -21.87
C ASP A 29 7.84 10.67 -21.90
N TYR A 30 7.24 10.27 -23.02
CA TYR A 30 6.72 8.91 -23.22
C TYR A 30 7.82 7.83 -23.11
N ASN A 31 9.04 8.12 -23.59
CA ASN A 31 10.12 7.14 -23.59
C ASN A 31 10.66 6.90 -22.18
N ASN A 32 10.53 7.88 -21.30
CA ASN A 32 10.77 7.69 -19.88
C ASN A 32 9.60 6.92 -19.25
N TRP A 33 9.87 5.67 -18.89
CA TRP A 33 8.85 4.82 -18.27
C TRP A 33 8.37 5.34 -16.92
N LEU A 34 9.19 6.13 -16.21
CA LEU A 34 8.76 6.76 -14.96
C LEU A 34 7.65 7.79 -15.22
N CYS A 35 7.72 8.55 -16.31
CA CYS A 35 6.63 9.44 -16.71
C CYS A 35 5.35 8.65 -17.01
N ARG A 36 5.44 7.55 -17.76
CA ARG A 36 4.30 6.63 -18.00
C ARG A 36 3.74 6.05 -16.70
N SER A 37 4.61 5.68 -15.76
CA SER A 37 4.23 5.21 -14.44
C SER A 37 3.39 6.25 -13.68
N VAL A 38 3.82 7.51 -13.69
CA VAL A 38 3.15 8.61 -12.99
C VAL A 38 1.82 8.94 -13.66
N VAL A 39 1.79 9.05 -15.00
CA VAL A 39 0.55 9.30 -15.76
C VAL A 39 -0.47 8.20 -15.52
N GLY A 40 -0.09 6.92 -15.69
CA GLY A 40 -1.00 5.79 -15.51
C GLY A 40 -1.60 5.71 -14.11
N ARG A 41 -0.77 5.96 -13.07
CA ARG A 41 -1.26 6.00 -11.69
C ARG A 41 -2.15 7.21 -11.41
N ALA A 42 -1.82 8.38 -11.94
CA ALA A 42 -2.64 9.58 -11.79
C ALA A 42 -4.01 9.44 -12.47
N LEU A 43 -4.06 8.79 -13.63
CA LEU A 43 -5.32 8.40 -14.28
C LEU A 43 -6.15 7.50 -13.36
N TYR A 44 -5.53 6.48 -12.77
CA TYR A 44 -6.24 5.57 -11.86
C TYR A 44 -6.82 6.30 -10.64
N PHE A 45 -6.03 7.17 -9.99
CA PHE A 45 -6.50 7.98 -8.86
C PHE A 45 -7.61 8.96 -9.23
N ARG A 46 -7.74 9.30 -10.51
CA ARG A 46 -8.80 10.16 -11.04
C ARG A 46 -9.88 9.35 -11.76
N GLU A 47 -10.01 8.07 -11.40
CA GLU A 47 -11.06 7.14 -11.82
C GLU A 47 -11.11 6.89 -13.35
N LYS A 48 -10.01 7.15 -14.05
CA LYS A 48 -9.81 6.83 -15.47
C LYS A 48 -9.23 5.42 -15.61
N VAL A 49 -10.05 4.43 -15.26
CA VAL A 49 -9.60 3.03 -15.03
C VAL A 49 -9.08 2.37 -16.31
N GLU A 50 -9.76 2.53 -17.44
CA GLU A 50 -9.36 1.91 -18.72
C GLU A 50 -8.11 2.59 -19.30
N GLU A 51 -8.04 3.92 -19.20
CA GLU A 51 -6.89 4.71 -19.63
C GLU A 51 -5.67 4.39 -18.75
N ALA A 52 -5.86 4.25 -17.44
CA ALA A 52 -4.82 3.80 -16.52
C ALA A 52 -4.30 2.40 -16.86
N MET A 53 -5.20 1.45 -17.13
CA MET A 53 -4.81 0.09 -17.56
C MET A 53 -3.94 0.16 -18.81
N THR A 54 -4.36 0.95 -19.79
CA THR A 54 -3.67 1.13 -21.06
C THR A 54 -2.24 1.64 -20.85
N VAL A 55 -2.07 2.71 -20.07
CA VAL A 55 -0.75 3.30 -19.82
C VAL A 55 0.12 2.39 -18.95
N LEU A 56 -0.41 1.87 -17.83
CA LEU A 56 0.35 1.04 -16.89
C LEU A 56 0.77 -0.30 -17.50
N SER A 57 -0.01 -0.85 -18.43
CA SER A 57 0.38 -2.07 -19.15
C SER A 57 1.70 -1.91 -19.92
N THR A 58 2.05 -0.68 -20.32
CA THR A 58 3.30 -0.40 -21.05
C THR A 58 4.56 -0.47 -20.17
N VAL A 59 4.41 -0.50 -18.84
CA VAL A 59 5.54 -0.58 -17.89
C VAL A 59 5.71 -1.97 -17.27
N VAL A 60 4.84 -2.93 -17.58
CA VAL A 60 4.83 -4.27 -16.96
C VAL A 60 6.13 -5.04 -17.18
N ASN A 61 6.73 -4.96 -18.36
CA ASN A 61 7.93 -5.74 -18.70
C ASN A 61 9.25 -4.97 -18.48
N ILE A 62 9.20 -3.81 -17.82
CA ILE A 62 10.38 -3.00 -17.54
C ILE A 62 10.99 -3.45 -16.21
N GLU A 63 12.29 -3.75 -16.20
CA GLU A 63 13.04 -4.00 -14.98
C GLU A 63 13.48 -2.66 -14.37
N PRO A 64 13.09 -2.35 -13.12
CA PRO A 64 13.50 -1.10 -12.48
C PRO A 64 14.97 -1.17 -12.05
N SER A 65 15.65 -0.03 -12.07
CA SER A 65 16.98 0.10 -11.45
C SER A 65 16.93 -0.16 -9.95
N MET A 66 17.85 -0.98 -9.45
CA MET A 66 18.02 -1.27 -8.01
C MET A 66 18.89 -0.22 -7.29
N GLU A 67 19.32 0.83 -7.99
CA GLU A 67 20.14 1.89 -7.41
C GLU A 67 19.33 2.78 -6.47
N LYS A 68 19.94 3.15 -5.34
CA LYS A 68 19.32 4.10 -4.40
C LYS A 68 19.11 5.45 -5.10
N PRO A 69 17.90 6.02 -5.06
CA PRO A 69 17.68 7.37 -5.59
C PRO A 69 18.45 8.40 -4.76
N ASN A 70 18.97 9.43 -5.42
CA ASN A 70 19.59 10.59 -4.73
C ASN A 70 18.54 11.39 -3.93
N SER A 71 17.31 11.45 -4.44
CA SER A 71 16.17 12.08 -3.78
C SER A 71 14.86 11.46 -4.27
N GLY A 72 13.83 11.51 -3.43
CA GLY A 72 12.50 11.02 -3.78
C GLY A 72 12.40 9.50 -3.93
N MET A 73 11.41 9.08 -4.71
CA MET A 73 11.06 7.68 -4.93
C MET A 73 12.04 7.00 -5.90
N GLY A 74 12.49 5.80 -5.55
CA GLY A 74 13.31 4.98 -6.45
C GLY A 74 12.49 4.32 -7.56
N GLU A 75 13.15 3.85 -8.62
CA GLU A 75 12.50 3.12 -9.70
C GLU A 75 11.73 1.89 -9.21
N VAL A 76 12.29 1.15 -8.24
CA VAL A 76 11.63 -0.02 -7.67
C VAL A 76 10.32 0.33 -6.96
N GLU A 77 10.30 1.42 -6.19
CA GLU A 77 9.06 1.90 -5.55
C GLU A 77 8.01 2.28 -6.62
N HIS A 78 8.41 2.99 -7.69
CA HIS A 78 7.51 3.31 -8.80
C HIS A 78 6.91 2.05 -9.42
N LYS A 79 7.75 1.04 -9.67
CA LYS A 79 7.33 -0.24 -10.24
C LYS A 79 6.34 -0.96 -9.33
N ILE A 80 6.63 -1.06 -8.03
CA ILE A 80 5.75 -1.70 -7.03
C ILE A 80 4.37 -1.06 -7.02
N LEU A 81 4.31 0.27 -7.02
CA LEU A 81 3.04 0.99 -7.03
C LEU A 81 2.26 0.76 -8.34
N CYS A 82 2.94 0.67 -9.48
CA CYS A 82 2.28 0.31 -10.73
C CYS A 82 1.69 -1.10 -10.69
N MET A 83 2.44 -2.07 -10.16
CA MET A 83 1.95 -3.45 -10.06
C MET A 83 0.76 -3.54 -9.11
N ARG A 84 0.82 -2.86 -7.96
CA ARG A 84 -0.31 -2.70 -7.03
C ARG A 84 -1.56 -2.14 -7.74
N ASP A 85 -1.40 -1.04 -8.47
CA ASP A 85 -2.52 -0.35 -9.12
C ASP A 85 -3.09 -1.18 -10.27
N LEU A 86 -2.24 -1.84 -11.08
CA LEU A 86 -2.67 -2.81 -12.09
C LEU A 86 -3.44 -3.98 -11.48
N ALA A 87 -2.97 -4.54 -10.36
CA ALA A 87 -3.65 -5.65 -9.70
C ALA A 87 -5.08 -5.26 -9.29
N LYS A 88 -5.25 -4.05 -8.74
CA LYS A 88 -6.55 -3.50 -8.35
C LYS A 88 -7.44 -3.26 -9.57
N ILE A 89 -6.90 -2.68 -10.64
CA ILE A 89 -7.63 -2.43 -11.90
C ILE A 89 -8.11 -3.75 -12.52
N VAL A 90 -7.23 -4.74 -12.63
CA VAL A 90 -7.57 -6.05 -13.20
C VAL A 90 -8.67 -6.72 -12.39
N TRP A 91 -8.55 -6.71 -11.06
CA TRP A 91 -9.61 -7.21 -10.19
C TRP A 91 -10.94 -6.46 -10.41
N GLN A 92 -10.90 -5.12 -10.42
CA GLN A 92 -12.09 -4.28 -10.61
C GLN A 92 -12.80 -4.52 -11.95
N LEU A 93 -12.05 -4.74 -13.02
CA LEU A 93 -12.61 -4.89 -14.37
C LEU A 93 -13.05 -6.31 -14.71
N THR A 94 -12.43 -7.32 -14.08
CA THR A 94 -12.57 -8.71 -14.54
C THR A 94 -12.98 -9.69 -13.46
N GLU A 95 -12.90 -9.31 -12.18
CA GLU A 95 -13.06 -10.19 -11.03
C GLU A 95 -12.19 -11.47 -11.11
N ASN A 96 -11.07 -11.38 -11.85
CA ASN A 96 -10.13 -12.48 -12.02
C ASN A 96 -8.99 -12.36 -10.99
N SER A 97 -9.14 -13.08 -9.88
CA SER A 97 -8.16 -13.09 -8.79
C SER A 97 -6.81 -13.67 -9.22
N ASP A 98 -6.77 -14.68 -10.09
CA ASP A 98 -5.51 -15.24 -10.59
C ASP A 98 -4.72 -14.25 -11.46
N ALA A 99 -5.42 -13.48 -12.30
CA ALA A 99 -4.80 -12.43 -13.10
C ALA A 99 -4.28 -11.30 -12.22
N ALA A 100 -5.06 -10.85 -11.22
CA ALA A 100 -4.64 -9.84 -10.27
C ALA A 100 -3.44 -10.31 -9.41
N LEU A 101 -3.43 -11.58 -8.99
CA LEU A 101 -2.37 -12.16 -8.16
C LEU A 101 -0.99 -12.08 -8.83
N LYS A 102 -0.89 -12.22 -10.16
CA LYS A 102 0.40 -12.09 -10.87
C LYS A 102 1.08 -10.75 -10.61
N PHE A 103 0.30 -9.67 -10.57
CA PHE A 103 0.82 -8.33 -10.29
C PHE A 103 1.13 -8.15 -8.79
N TRP A 104 0.32 -8.70 -7.90
CA TRP A 104 0.64 -8.69 -6.47
C TRP A 104 1.89 -9.50 -6.11
N ASP A 105 2.08 -10.67 -6.73
CA ASP A 105 3.28 -11.50 -6.56
C ASP A 105 4.54 -10.71 -6.97
N GLU A 106 4.49 -10.02 -8.11
CA GLU A 106 5.59 -9.17 -8.56
C GLU A 106 5.85 -7.98 -7.62
N ALA A 107 4.79 -7.32 -7.16
CA ALA A 107 4.91 -6.22 -6.20
C ALA A 107 5.58 -6.68 -4.88
N VAL A 108 5.20 -7.85 -4.37
CA VAL A 108 5.80 -8.44 -3.16
C VAL A 108 7.24 -8.87 -3.41
N ARG A 109 7.54 -9.50 -4.54
CA ARG A 109 8.92 -9.87 -4.92
C ARG A 109 9.85 -8.66 -4.94
N LEU A 110 9.40 -7.54 -5.52
CA LEU A 110 10.16 -6.30 -5.55
C LEU A 110 10.32 -5.67 -4.16
N CYS A 111 9.31 -5.76 -3.28
CA CYS A 111 9.49 -5.44 -1.86
C CYS A 111 10.60 -6.30 -1.23
N ASP A 112 10.66 -7.59 -1.53
CA ASP A 112 11.70 -8.45 -0.97
C ASP A 112 13.11 -8.05 -1.42
N MET A 113 13.25 -7.72 -2.69
CA MET A 113 14.54 -7.36 -3.27
C MET A 113 15.01 -5.93 -2.94
N TRP A 114 14.12 -4.96 -2.73
CA TRP A 114 14.52 -3.57 -2.46
C TRP A 114 15.11 -3.43 -1.05
N PRO A 115 16.38 -2.98 -0.91
CA PRO A 115 17.04 -2.90 0.40
C PRO A 115 16.86 -1.56 1.11
N TYR A 116 16.30 -0.54 0.46
CA TYR A 116 16.18 0.81 1.00
C TYR A 116 14.76 1.08 1.56
N ASN A 117 14.63 2.13 2.37
CA ASN A 117 13.33 2.53 2.92
C ASN A 117 12.39 2.99 1.81
N PHE A 118 11.10 2.73 1.98
CA PHE A 118 10.05 3.31 1.13
C PHE A 118 9.67 4.72 1.59
N ASN A 119 9.39 5.58 0.61
CA ASN A 119 8.97 6.95 0.85
C ASN A 119 7.45 7.12 0.76
N SER A 120 6.76 6.19 0.11
CA SER A 120 5.42 6.43 -0.43
C SER A 120 4.33 5.47 0.01
N VAL A 121 4.69 4.26 0.42
CA VAL A 121 3.75 3.22 0.84
C VAL A 121 4.37 2.37 1.92
N ALA A 122 3.56 1.73 2.76
CA ALA A 122 4.06 0.72 3.68
C ALA A 122 4.26 -0.60 2.94
N ARG A 123 5.42 -1.25 3.08
CA ARG A 123 5.64 -2.58 2.47
C ARG A 123 4.62 -3.62 2.91
N GLY A 124 4.23 -3.58 4.19
CA GLY A 124 3.17 -4.43 4.72
C GLY A 124 1.82 -4.24 4.01
N GLU A 125 1.53 -3.05 3.47
CA GLU A 125 0.30 -2.79 2.71
C GLU A 125 0.28 -3.54 1.38
N ILE A 126 1.43 -3.62 0.71
CA ILE A 126 1.58 -4.39 -0.54
C ILE A 126 1.33 -5.88 -0.26
N SER A 127 1.90 -6.39 0.83
CA SER A 127 1.69 -7.78 1.26
C SER A 127 0.23 -8.03 1.66
N TYR A 128 -0.42 -7.08 2.32
CA TYR A 128 -1.84 -7.12 2.65
C TYR A 128 -2.72 -7.20 1.39
N GLY A 129 -2.44 -6.39 0.37
CA GLY A 129 -3.17 -6.46 -0.91
C GLY A 129 -3.13 -7.86 -1.53
N ARG A 130 -1.96 -8.52 -1.47
CA ARG A 130 -1.79 -9.91 -1.88
C ARG A 130 -2.62 -10.88 -1.01
N LEU A 131 -2.60 -10.73 0.32
CA LEU A 131 -3.39 -11.56 1.24
C LEU A 131 -4.89 -11.50 0.89
N VAL A 132 -5.42 -10.31 0.62
CA VAL A 132 -6.83 -10.12 0.23
C VAL A 132 -7.13 -10.89 -1.06
N MET A 133 -6.26 -10.82 -2.07
CA MET A 133 -6.48 -11.55 -3.32
C MET A 133 -6.34 -13.07 -3.17
N LEU A 134 -5.39 -13.56 -2.36
CA LEU A 134 -5.28 -14.98 -2.05
C LEU A 134 -6.53 -15.51 -1.34
N TRP A 135 -7.06 -14.73 -0.39
CA TRP A 135 -8.27 -15.08 0.34
C TRP A 135 -9.48 -15.20 -0.58
N VAL A 136 -9.69 -14.21 -1.46
CA VAL A 136 -10.77 -14.23 -2.45
C VAL A 136 -10.59 -15.37 -3.46
N ALA A 137 -9.34 -15.74 -3.79
CA ALA A 137 -9.04 -16.90 -4.61
C ALA A 137 -9.18 -18.26 -3.88
N GLY A 138 -9.56 -18.27 -2.60
CA GLY A 138 -9.68 -19.51 -1.80
C GLY A 138 -8.34 -20.18 -1.46
N LYS A 139 -7.22 -19.48 -1.62
CA LYS A 139 -5.85 -20.02 -1.39
C LYS A 139 -5.43 -19.87 0.07
N TYR A 140 -6.22 -20.42 0.99
CA TYR A 140 -6.07 -20.18 2.44
C TYR A 140 -4.75 -20.67 3.04
N ASP A 141 -4.19 -21.78 2.55
CA ASP A 141 -2.88 -22.27 3.02
C ASP A 141 -1.77 -21.25 2.73
N LEU A 142 -1.83 -20.58 1.57
CA LEU A 142 -0.90 -19.52 1.21
C LEU A 142 -1.11 -18.25 2.05
N VAL A 143 -2.37 -17.93 2.39
CA VAL A 143 -2.69 -16.84 3.32
C VAL A 143 -2.04 -17.11 4.68
N GLU A 144 -2.19 -18.30 5.24
CA GLU A 144 -1.60 -18.62 6.55
C GLU A 144 -0.07 -18.67 6.52
N SER A 145 0.55 -19.15 5.42
CA SER A 145 2.01 -19.09 5.25
C SER A 145 2.49 -17.64 5.26
N GLN A 146 1.90 -16.79 4.42
CA GLN A 146 2.30 -15.39 4.30
C GLN A 146 2.04 -14.60 5.59
N LEU A 147 0.93 -14.88 6.32
CA LEU A 147 0.68 -14.26 7.61
C LEU A 147 1.77 -14.60 8.64
N LYS A 148 2.27 -15.85 8.65
CA LYS A 148 3.37 -16.25 9.53
C LYS A 148 4.66 -15.52 9.18
N GLU A 149 4.97 -15.44 7.88
CA GLU A 149 6.15 -14.70 7.38
C GLU A 149 6.08 -13.22 7.76
N MET A 150 4.93 -12.56 7.54
CA MET A 150 4.73 -11.16 7.89
C MET A 150 4.82 -10.91 9.40
N ALA A 151 4.27 -11.80 10.23
CA ALA A 151 4.33 -11.69 11.68
C ALA A 151 5.75 -11.88 12.23
N ALA A 152 6.55 -12.76 11.60
CA ALA A 152 7.93 -13.02 11.96
C ALA A 152 8.93 -12.00 11.39
N SER A 153 8.52 -11.18 10.43
CA SER A 153 9.42 -10.23 9.76
C SER A 153 9.94 -9.15 10.72
N GLU A 154 11.25 -9.00 10.79
CA GLU A 154 11.97 -7.90 11.46
C GLU A 154 12.47 -6.84 10.46
N ARG A 155 12.17 -7.03 9.16
CA ARG A 155 12.67 -6.13 8.11
C ARG A 155 12.07 -4.73 8.27
N PHE A 156 12.95 -3.74 8.30
CA PHE A 156 12.59 -2.32 8.48
C PHE A 156 11.81 -2.07 9.78
N GLU A 157 11.98 -2.95 10.78
CA GLU A 157 11.49 -2.69 12.12
C GLU A 157 12.21 -1.47 12.70
N MET A 158 11.47 -0.66 13.45
CA MET A 158 12.00 0.47 14.21
C MET A 158 11.83 0.14 15.69
N PRO A 159 12.80 -0.57 16.33
CA PRO A 159 12.59 -1.15 17.66
C PRO A 159 12.28 -0.10 18.73
N GLU A 160 12.92 1.07 18.65
CA GLU A 160 12.71 2.20 19.56
C GLU A 160 11.26 2.70 19.59
N TYR A 161 10.53 2.48 18.50
CA TYR A 161 9.14 2.90 18.34
C TYR A 161 8.17 1.72 18.22
N ASN A 162 8.69 0.48 18.29
CA ASN A 162 7.98 -0.76 18.02
C ASN A 162 7.20 -0.74 16.68
N VAL A 163 7.68 -0.01 15.67
CA VAL A 163 6.97 0.12 14.38
C VAL A 163 7.42 -0.98 13.42
N ASN A 164 6.45 -1.69 12.84
CA ASN A 164 6.70 -2.70 11.81
C ASN A 164 5.47 -2.85 10.91
N SER A 165 5.61 -2.47 9.63
CA SER A 165 4.47 -2.47 8.71
C SER A 165 3.96 -3.88 8.41
N TYR A 166 4.83 -4.88 8.26
CA TYR A 166 4.42 -6.25 7.99
C TYR A 166 3.58 -6.82 9.14
N ARG A 167 4.04 -6.67 10.39
CA ARG A 167 3.29 -7.12 11.56
C ARG A 167 1.94 -6.42 11.68
N TYR A 168 1.92 -5.09 11.56
CA TYR A 168 0.65 -4.33 11.59
C TYR A 168 -0.36 -4.87 10.58
N PHE A 169 0.03 -5.01 9.32
CA PHE A 169 -0.87 -5.41 8.25
C PHE A 169 -1.29 -6.88 8.35
N ALA A 170 -0.46 -7.75 8.93
CA ALA A 170 -0.85 -9.13 9.23
C ALA A 170 -1.94 -9.19 10.31
N TYR A 171 -1.79 -8.44 11.40
CA TYR A 171 -2.83 -8.35 12.44
C TYR A 171 -4.10 -7.67 11.91
N LYS A 172 -3.97 -6.60 11.11
CA LYS A 172 -5.12 -5.94 10.47
C LYS A 172 -5.93 -6.93 9.62
N PHE A 173 -5.27 -7.72 8.79
CA PHE A 173 -5.93 -8.75 7.98
C PHE A 173 -6.67 -9.78 8.86
N ARG A 174 -6.02 -10.26 9.94
CA ARG A 174 -6.66 -11.18 10.91
C ARG A 174 -7.87 -10.53 11.61
N ALA A 175 -7.80 -9.25 11.95
CA ALA A 175 -8.91 -8.55 12.58
C ALA A 175 -10.11 -8.43 11.62
N GLU A 176 -9.88 -8.04 10.37
CA GLU A 176 -10.94 -7.90 9.36
C GLU A 176 -11.59 -9.24 9.00
N THR A 177 -10.80 -10.32 8.91
CA THR A 177 -11.33 -11.67 8.66
C THR A 177 -12.21 -12.17 9.82
N GLU A 178 -11.79 -11.97 11.07
CA GLU A 178 -12.60 -12.30 12.25
C GLU A 178 -13.88 -11.46 12.33
N TYR A 179 -13.81 -10.17 12.00
CA TYR A 179 -14.98 -9.30 11.98
C TYR A 179 -15.98 -9.76 10.91
N ASN A 180 -15.50 -10.11 9.72
CA ASN A 180 -16.32 -10.67 8.64
C ASN A 180 -16.96 -12.01 9.03
N ALA A 181 -16.26 -12.82 9.84
CA ALA A 181 -16.78 -14.04 10.45
C ALA A 181 -17.73 -13.80 11.65
N LYS A 182 -18.08 -12.54 11.94
CA LYS A 182 -18.95 -12.11 13.05
C LYS A 182 -18.35 -12.35 14.44
N ASN A 183 -17.05 -12.59 14.54
CA ASN A 183 -16.32 -12.71 15.80
C ASN A 183 -15.85 -11.34 16.30
N VAL A 184 -16.78 -10.39 16.46
CA VAL A 184 -16.48 -8.96 16.72
C VAL A 184 -15.55 -8.76 17.92
N HIS A 185 -15.78 -9.47 19.03
CA HIS A 185 -14.93 -9.36 20.21
C HIS A 185 -13.47 -9.75 19.90
N LYS A 186 -13.26 -10.85 19.18
CA LYS A 186 -11.92 -11.30 18.79
C LYS A 186 -11.29 -10.32 17.79
N ALA A 187 -12.07 -9.84 16.83
CA ALA A 187 -11.63 -8.86 15.85
C ALA A 187 -11.14 -7.56 16.51
N ALA A 188 -11.90 -7.01 17.48
CA ALA A 188 -11.55 -5.79 18.18
C ALA A 188 -10.20 -5.91 18.93
N LEU A 189 -9.99 -7.03 19.64
CA LEU A 189 -8.74 -7.29 20.35
C LEU A 189 -7.54 -7.48 19.41
N ILE A 190 -7.73 -8.18 18.29
CA ILE A 190 -6.66 -8.34 17.28
C ILE A 190 -6.33 -6.99 16.65
N PHE A 191 -7.34 -6.15 16.38
CA PHE A 191 -7.08 -4.84 15.78
C PHE A 191 -6.34 -3.92 16.75
N GLU A 192 -6.72 -3.95 18.04
CA GLU A 192 -5.97 -3.28 19.10
C GLU A 192 -4.51 -3.73 19.15
N GLU A 193 -4.25 -5.05 19.05
CA GLU A 193 -2.90 -5.62 18.99
C GLU A 193 -2.12 -5.11 17.77
N ALA A 194 -2.77 -4.97 16.62
CA ALA A 194 -2.14 -4.43 15.41
C ALA A 194 -1.52 -3.06 15.67
N PHE A 195 -2.22 -2.17 16.39
CA PHE A 195 -1.79 -0.80 16.62
C PHE A 195 -0.52 -0.66 17.47
N LYS A 196 -0.07 -1.73 18.13
CA LYS A 196 1.27 -1.76 18.75
C LYS A 196 2.40 -1.59 17.73
N TYR A 197 2.16 -1.98 16.47
CA TYR A 197 3.13 -1.91 15.37
C TYR A 197 2.93 -0.72 14.43
N TYR A 198 1.93 0.12 14.70
CA TYR A 198 1.57 1.26 13.87
C TYR A 198 2.44 2.50 14.20
N PRO A 199 2.82 3.33 13.22
CA PRO A 199 3.53 4.58 13.47
C PRO A 199 2.61 5.63 14.11
N MET A 200 2.59 5.67 15.44
CA MET A 200 1.68 6.51 16.23
C MET A 200 2.25 7.89 16.58
N SER A 201 1.50 8.95 16.26
CA SER A 201 1.73 10.30 16.79
C SER A 201 1.18 10.46 18.21
N VAL A 202 1.38 11.64 18.81
CA VAL A 202 0.80 11.97 20.11
C VAL A 202 -0.73 11.97 20.03
N GLU A 203 -1.29 12.52 18.96
CA GLU A 203 -2.73 12.53 18.67
C GLU A 203 -3.25 11.11 18.49
N ALA A 204 -2.54 10.28 17.71
CA ALA A 204 -2.91 8.89 17.49
C ALA A 204 -2.98 8.10 18.81
N ARG A 205 -2.00 8.30 19.72
CA ARG A 205 -2.01 7.67 21.06
C ARG A 205 -3.20 8.11 21.92
N ARG A 206 -3.63 9.37 21.81
CA ARG A 206 -4.84 9.85 22.51
C ARG A 206 -6.10 9.15 21.97
N GLU A 207 -6.20 9.01 20.66
CA GLU A 207 -7.33 8.29 20.03
C GLU A 207 -7.31 6.79 20.36
N GLU A 208 -6.14 6.17 20.44
CA GLU A 208 -5.96 4.79 20.88
C GLU A 208 -6.46 4.58 22.32
N THR A 209 -6.07 5.46 23.26
CA THR A 209 -6.55 5.40 24.65
C THR A 209 -8.07 5.50 24.73
N LYS A 210 -8.69 6.37 23.91
CA LYS A 210 -10.15 6.47 23.82
C LYS A 210 -10.77 5.17 23.28
N ALA A 211 -10.18 4.57 22.24
CA ALA A 211 -10.65 3.30 21.68
C ALA A 211 -10.59 2.18 22.72
N LYS A 212 -9.48 2.05 23.46
CA LYS A 212 -9.30 1.03 24.49
C LYS A 212 -10.27 1.16 25.67
N ALA A 213 -10.72 2.37 25.96
CA ALA A 213 -11.71 2.63 27.00
C ALA A 213 -13.15 2.26 26.59
N MET A 214 -13.43 2.00 25.31
CA MET A 214 -14.75 1.61 24.83
C MET A 214 -15.11 0.21 25.33
N THR A 215 -16.22 0.09 26.06
CA THR A 215 -16.71 -1.21 26.56
C THR A 215 -17.45 -2.01 25.50
N ASP A 216 -18.07 -1.32 24.54
CA ASP A 216 -18.67 -1.94 23.36
C ASP A 216 -17.57 -2.33 22.35
N MET A 217 -17.55 -3.60 21.96
CA MET A 217 -16.51 -4.16 21.08
C MET A 217 -16.71 -3.78 19.61
N GLU A 218 -17.95 -3.51 19.20
CA GLU A 218 -18.28 -3.04 17.86
C GLU A 218 -17.79 -1.59 17.71
N GLU A 219 -18.08 -0.73 18.69
CA GLU A 219 -17.56 0.64 18.72
C GLU A 219 -16.03 0.66 18.75
N ARG A 220 -15.40 -0.18 19.59
CA ARG A 220 -13.95 -0.31 19.68
C ARG A 220 -13.33 -0.71 18.33
N TYR A 221 -13.87 -1.74 17.68
CA TYR A 221 -13.39 -2.17 16.36
C TYR A 221 -13.51 -1.05 15.33
N ASN A 222 -14.68 -0.40 15.25
CA ASN A 222 -14.93 0.69 14.31
C ASN A 222 -14.01 1.89 14.56
N LYS A 223 -13.66 2.17 15.83
CA LYS A 223 -12.70 3.21 16.17
C LYS A 223 -11.30 2.90 15.65
N PHE A 224 -10.80 1.68 15.85
CA PHE A 224 -9.52 1.26 15.28
C PHE A 224 -9.53 1.22 13.74
N LEU A 225 -10.64 0.81 13.14
CA LEU A 225 -10.83 0.88 11.69
C LEU A 225 -10.75 2.31 11.18
N GLN A 226 -11.40 3.28 11.85
CA GLN A 226 -11.29 4.69 11.50
C GLN A 226 -9.84 5.18 11.60
N MET A 227 -9.15 4.85 12.70
CA MET A 227 -7.75 5.22 12.90
C MET A 227 -6.83 4.65 11.81
N SER A 228 -7.12 3.44 11.31
CA SER A 228 -6.33 2.80 10.25
C SER A 228 -6.37 3.51 8.90
N LYS A 229 -7.33 4.42 8.71
CA LYS A 229 -7.48 5.24 7.48
C LYS A 229 -6.67 6.53 7.52
N THR A 230 -6.08 6.86 8.67
CA THR A 230 -5.33 8.11 8.87
C THR A 230 -3.84 7.80 8.95
N GLN A 231 -3.05 8.31 8.01
CA GLN A 231 -1.59 8.28 8.12
C GLN A 231 -1.13 9.37 9.10
N TYR A 232 -0.86 8.97 10.34
CA TYR A 232 -0.38 9.91 11.37
C TYR A 232 1.10 10.27 11.19
N ILE A 233 1.94 9.29 10.86
CA ILE A 233 3.37 9.45 10.58
C ILE A 233 3.77 8.50 9.44
N GLN A 234 4.85 8.81 8.73
CA GLN A 234 5.46 7.91 7.74
C GLN A 234 5.93 6.59 8.38
N TRP A 235 5.86 5.50 7.61
CA TRP A 235 6.16 4.15 8.06
C TRP A 235 7.66 3.87 8.22
N GLU A 236 8.48 4.23 7.23
CA GLU A 236 9.89 3.81 7.13
C GLU A 236 10.89 4.99 7.21
N VAL A 237 10.47 6.15 7.73
CA VAL A 237 11.33 7.34 7.90
C VAL A 237 11.51 7.68 9.39
N VAL A 238 12.76 7.96 9.78
CA VAL A 238 13.19 8.45 11.10
C VAL A 238 13.58 9.93 10.96
N GLY A 239 13.09 10.82 11.83
CA GLY A 239 13.64 12.17 12.03
C GLY A 239 12.62 13.33 12.05
N GLU A 240 12.75 14.20 13.05
CA GLU A 240 11.97 15.42 13.41
C GLU A 240 10.53 15.26 13.95
N ALA A 241 9.65 14.44 13.35
CA ALA A 241 8.24 14.40 13.79
C ALA A 241 7.96 13.53 15.04
N ARG A 242 8.93 12.71 15.46
CA ARG A 242 8.78 11.76 16.58
C ARG A 242 9.55 12.27 17.80
N GLY A 243 9.01 13.30 18.45
CA GLY A 243 9.56 13.82 19.72
C GLY A 243 9.80 12.69 20.73
N PRO A 244 10.73 12.87 21.69
CA PRO A 244 11.23 11.79 22.53
C PRO A 244 10.10 11.10 23.30
N VAL A 245 10.11 9.76 23.28
CA VAL A 245 9.34 8.94 24.21
C VAL A 245 9.96 9.15 25.58
N ARG A 246 9.33 9.98 26.43
CA ARG A 246 9.71 10.03 27.84
C ARG A 246 9.29 8.69 28.46
N GLY A 247 10.27 7.95 28.96
CA GLY A 247 10.09 6.73 29.74
C GLY A 247 9.50 6.99 31.11
#